data_AF-A0AA43BB59-F1
#
_entry.id   AF-A0AA43BB59-F1
#
_cell.length_a   1.000
_cell.length_b   1.000
_cell.length_c   1.000
_cell.angle_alpha   90.00
_cell.angle_beta   90.00
_cell.angle_gamma   90.00
#
_symmetry.space_group_name_H-M   'P 1'
#
loop_
_entity.id
_entity.type
_entity.pdbx_description
1 polymer ?
#
loop_
_entity_poly.entity_id
_entity_poly.type
_entity_poly.pdbx_seq_one_letter_code
_entity_poly.pdbx_strand_id
1 'polypeptide(L)'
;MSKNDRLWDRYWGIRDNHKTGYAMPIIWHLSFQRDPLAMTELGSTFDKPGSLANPFSQAGLAYRAFRRGHLTAAQHLAMNAFNGRDLRGYRHWLARAAKLGDVDAARELKRFELRLPHTNAALIGRKRPYRPSDFA
;
A
#
# COMPACT_ATOMS: atom_id res chain seq x y z
N MET A 1 9.12 5.59 26.82
CA MET A 1 9.16 4.61 25.72
C MET A 1 8.29 3.41 26.05
N SER A 2 7.24 3.20 25.26
CA SER A 2 6.34 2.04 25.39
C SER A 2 7.08 0.74 25.06
N LYS A 3 6.47 -0.41 25.35
CA LYS A 3 7.00 -1.72 24.93
C LYS A 3 7.04 -1.82 23.40
N ASN A 4 6.05 -1.25 22.70
CA ASN A 4 5.94 -1.31 21.25
C ASN A 4 6.99 -0.40 20.58
N ASP A 5 7.30 0.76 21.17
CA ASP A 5 8.33 1.67 20.68
C ASP A 5 9.69 0.95 20.65
N ARG A 6 10.03 0.25 21.74
CA ARG A 6 11.25 -0.57 21.82
C ARG A 6 11.32 -1.68 20.78
N LEU A 7 10.17 -2.28 20.45
CA LEU A 7 10.10 -3.31 19.42
C LEU A 7 10.29 -2.70 18.03
N TRP A 8 9.70 -1.54 17.76
CA TRP A 8 9.91 -0.78 16.53
C TRP A 8 11.36 -0.34 16.36
N ASP A 9 12.00 0.20 17.39
CA ASP A 9 13.41 0.58 17.35
C ASP A 9 14.31 -0.62 17.04
N ARG A 10 14.01 -1.76 17.65
CA ARG A 10 14.72 -3.01 17.38
C ARG A 10 14.47 -3.50 15.95
N TYR A 11 13.24 -3.42 15.46
CA TYR A 11 12.88 -3.81 14.10
C TYR A 11 13.65 -3.01 13.06
N TRP A 12 13.61 -1.67 13.13
CA TRP A 12 14.34 -0.80 12.20
C TRP A 12 15.86 -0.93 12.36
N GLY A 13 16.34 -1.18 13.58
CA GLY A 13 17.72 -1.51 13.84
C GLY A 13 18.20 -2.76 13.09
N ILE A 14 17.39 -3.82 13.05
CA ILE A 14 17.73 -5.06 12.34
C ILE A 14 17.57 -4.88 10.82
N ARG A 15 16.43 -4.32 10.39
CA ARG A 15 16.07 -4.20 8.96
C ARG A 15 16.99 -3.26 8.20
N ASP A 16 17.24 -2.06 8.72
CA ASP A 16 17.93 -0.99 7.98
C ASP A 16 19.38 -0.81 8.45
N ASN A 17 19.66 -1.09 9.72
CA ASN A 17 20.99 -0.86 10.32
C ASN A 17 21.80 -2.14 10.55
N HIS A 18 21.37 -3.27 9.97
CA HIS A 18 22.07 -4.57 10.01
C HIS A 18 22.43 -5.06 11.42
N LYS A 19 21.67 -4.65 12.44
CA LYS A 19 21.87 -5.16 13.81
C LYS A 19 21.51 -6.63 13.88
N THR A 20 22.13 -7.36 14.81
CA THR A 20 21.88 -8.78 15.03
C THR A 20 20.46 -9.05 15.54
N GLY A 21 19.77 -10.03 14.95
CA GLY A 21 18.47 -10.52 15.39
C GLY A 21 17.51 -10.86 14.25
N TYR A 22 16.27 -11.20 14.61
CA TYR A 22 15.22 -11.57 13.67
C TYR A 22 14.13 -10.50 13.63
N ALA A 23 13.98 -9.81 12.49
CA ALA A 23 12.96 -8.78 12.30
C ALA A 23 11.55 -9.38 12.16
N MET A 24 11.41 -10.55 11.54
CA MET A 24 10.10 -11.14 11.22
C MET A 24 9.24 -11.46 12.44
N PRO A 25 9.74 -12.11 13.50
CA PRO A 25 8.94 -12.35 14.71
C PRO A 25 8.43 -11.05 15.36
N ILE A 26 9.22 -9.97 15.28
CA ILE A 26 8.84 -8.66 15.83
C ILE A 26 7.67 -8.08 15.06
N ILE A 27 7.74 -8.04 13.73
CA ILE A 27 6.68 -7.44 12.92
C ILE A 27 5.39 -8.26 12.96
N TRP A 28 5.49 -9.60 13.07
CA TRP A 28 4.36 -10.48 13.34
C TRP A 28 3.70 -10.15 14.68
N HIS A 29 4.50 -10.02 15.75
CA HIS A 29 4.00 -9.69 17.08
C HIS A 29 3.23 -8.35 17.09
N LEU A 30 3.83 -7.30 16.51
CA LEU A 30 3.20 -5.98 16.42
C LEU A 30 1.92 -6.01 15.57
N SER A 31 1.92 -6.77 14.47
CA SER A 31 0.74 -6.99 13.62
C SER A 31 -0.39 -7.69 14.37
N PHE A 32 -0.10 -8.69 15.21
CA PHE A 32 -1.09 -9.37 16.03
C PHE A 32 -1.68 -8.47 17.12
N GLN A 33 -0.89 -7.54 17.66
CA GLN A 33 -1.39 -6.47 18.53
C GLN A 33 -2.23 -5.41 17.80
N ARG A 34 -2.40 -5.59 16.49
CA ARG A 34 -3.19 -4.76 15.60
C ARG A 34 -2.61 -3.35 15.41
N ASP A 35 -1.29 -3.21 15.47
CA ASP A 35 -0.57 -2.01 15.05
C ASP A 35 -0.73 -1.84 13.51
N PRO A 36 -1.28 -0.71 13.03
CA PRO A 36 -1.55 -0.52 11.61
C PRO A 36 -0.30 -0.43 10.74
N LEU A 37 0.78 0.19 11.24
CA LEU A 37 2.05 0.29 10.52
C LEU A 37 2.68 -1.11 10.40
N ALA A 38 2.60 -1.90 11.46
CA ALA A 38 3.12 -3.26 11.46
C ALA A 38 2.38 -4.15 10.47
N MET A 39 1.05 -4.02 10.38
CA MET A 39 0.26 -4.74 9.39
C MET A 39 0.67 -4.41 7.95
N THR A 40 0.91 -3.13 7.63
CA THR A 40 1.36 -2.74 6.29
C THR A 40 2.78 -3.22 6.01
N GLU A 41 3.68 -3.10 6.97
CA GLU A 41 5.06 -3.58 6.85
C GLU A 41 5.12 -5.10 6.68
N LEU A 42 4.41 -5.88 7.52
CA LEU A 42 4.30 -7.32 7.37
C LEU A 42 3.69 -7.69 6.01
N GLY A 43 2.63 -7.00 5.59
CA GLY A 43 2.01 -7.23 4.28
C GLY A 43 2.98 -6.99 3.12
N SER A 44 3.90 -6.03 3.24
CA SER A 44 4.92 -5.74 2.22
C SER A 44 5.93 -6.89 2.02
N THR A 45 6.04 -7.81 2.99
CA THR A 45 6.93 -8.98 2.90
C THR A 45 6.35 -10.14 2.11
N PHE A 46 5.07 -10.09 1.73
CA PHE A 46 4.42 -11.16 0.97
C PHE A 46 4.49 -10.89 -0.53
N ASP A 47 4.87 -11.92 -1.30
CA ASP A 47 5.01 -11.83 -2.75
C ASP A 47 3.69 -11.60 -3.49
N LYS A 48 2.57 -12.03 -2.90
CA LYS A 48 1.25 -12.01 -3.52
C LYS A 48 0.26 -11.23 -2.66
N PRO A 49 -0.65 -10.46 -3.29
CA PRO A 49 -1.65 -9.68 -2.57
C PRO A 49 -2.60 -10.55 -1.75
N GLY A 50 -2.96 -11.72 -2.26
CA GLY A 50 -3.99 -12.56 -1.64
C GLY A 50 -5.37 -11.91 -1.64
N SER A 51 -6.19 -12.21 -0.64
CA SER A 51 -7.60 -11.80 -0.56
C SER A 51 -7.86 -10.96 0.69
N LEU A 52 -8.70 -9.92 0.55
CA LEU A 52 -9.18 -9.09 1.68
C LEU A 52 -9.74 -9.92 2.85
N ALA A 53 -10.37 -11.06 2.53
CA ALA A 53 -10.95 -11.96 3.52
C ALA A 53 -9.88 -12.67 4.37
N ASN A 54 -8.72 -12.99 3.79
CA ASN A 54 -7.65 -13.68 4.50
C ASN A 54 -6.87 -12.70 5.40
N PRO A 55 -6.95 -12.80 6.75
CA PRO A 55 -6.25 -11.92 7.68
C PRO A 55 -4.73 -11.91 7.54
N PHE A 56 -4.15 -12.98 7.02
CA PHE A 56 -2.71 -13.17 6.91
C PHE A 56 -2.23 -13.08 5.46
N SER A 57 -2.94 -12.28 4.66
CA SER A 57 -2.50 -11.89 3.32
C SER A 57 -2.20 -10.39 3.29
N GLN A 58 -1.44 -9.94 2.29
CA GLN A 58 -1.08 -8.54 2.15
C GLN A 58 -2.33 -7.67 2.04
N ALA A 59 -3.29 -8.06 1.20
CA ALA A 59 -4.55 -7.36 1.03
C ALA A 59 -5.40 -7.36 2.32
N GLY A 60 -5.44 -8.48 3.05
CA GLY A 60 -6.17 -8.56 4.31
C GLY A 60 -5.56 -7.73 5.44
N LEU A 61 -4.22 -7.68 5.53
CA LEU A 61 -3.50 -6.84 6.48
C LEU A 61 -3.69 -5.36 6.15
N ALA A 62 -3.49 -4.97 4.89
CA ALA A 62 -3.72 -3.60 4.42
C ALA A 62 -5.18 -3.16 4.66
N TYR A 63 -6.16 -4.03 4.41
CA TYR A 63 -7.56 -3.71 4.69
C TYR A 63 -7.82 -3.46 6.18
N ARG A 64 -7.23 -4.27 7.07
CA ARG A 64 -7.39 -4.09 8.52
C ARG A 64 -6.68 -2.82 9.01
N ALA A 65 -5.49 -2.51 8.49
CA ALA A 65 -4.79 -1.27 8.77
C ALA A 65 -5.60 -0.04 8.29
N PHE A 66 -6.17 -0.11 7.08
CA PHE A 66 -7.06 0.92 6.55
C PHE A 66 -8.29 1.13 7.44
N ARG A 67 -8.92 0.06 7.92
CA ARG A 67 -10.06 0.13 8.85
C ARG A 67 -9.71 0.81 10.18
N ARG A 68 -8.43 0.92 10.52
CA ARG A 68 -7.91 1.67 11.68
C ARG A 68 -7.46 3.09 11.35
N GLY A 69 -7.67 3.56 10.12
CA GLY A 69 -7.32 4.91 9.69
C GLY A 69 -5.89 5.07 9.16
N HIS A 70 -5.18 3.97 8.90
CA HIS A 70 -3.82 4.06 8.35
C HIS A 70 -3.85 4.49 6.88
N LEU A 71 -3.28 5.66 6.59
CA LEU A 71 -3.30 6.30 5.27
C LEU A 71 -2.67 5.42 4.19
N THR A 72 -1.45 4.95 4.42
CA THR A 72 -0.69 4.19 3.41
C THR A 72 -1.33 2.84 3.07
N ALA A 73 -2.17 2.31 3.97
CA ALA A 73 -2.83 1.03 3.76
C ALA A 73 -3.82 1.06 2.58
N ALA A 74 -4.52 2.18 2.37
CA ALA A 74 -5.38 2.33 1.19
C ALA A 74 -4.56 2.41 -0.11
N GLN A 75 -3.36 2.98 -0.07
CA GLN A 75 -2.46 2.99 -1.23
C GLN A 75 -2.00 1.57 -1.60
N HIS A 76 -1.65 0.72 -0.62
CA HIS A 76 -1.33 -0.69 -0.88
C HIS A 76 -2.48 -1.42 -1.59
N LEU A 77 -3.73 -1.21 -1.14
CA LEU A 77 -4.91 -1.80 -1.78
C LEU A 77 -5.13 -1.25 -3.19
N ALA A 78 -4.89 0.04 -3.40
CA ALA A 78 -4.91 0.65 -4.72
C ALA A 78 -3.86 0.02 -5.64
N MET A 79 -2.63 -0.19 -5.18
CA MET A 79 -1.56 -0.80 -5.99
C MET A 79 -1.87 -2.25 -6.32
N ASN A 80 -2.42 -3.01 -5.38
CA ASN A 80 -2.86 -4.38 -5.64
C ASN A 80 -3.90 -4.44 -6.75
N ALA A 81 -4.90 -3.55 -6.72
CA ALA A 81 -5.91 -3.45 -7.76
C ALA A 81 -5.30 -3.03 -9.11
N PHE A 82 -4.41 -2.04 -9.11
CA PHE A 82 -3.70 -1.60 -10.32
C PHE A 82 -2.88 -2.72 -10.95
N ASN A 83 -2.08 -3.44 -10.15
CA ASN A 83 -1.26 -4.58 -10.60
C ASN A 83 -2.13 -5.73 -11.11
N GLY A 84 -3.30 -5.95 -10.51
CA GLY A 84 -4.31 -6.90 -10.97
C GLY A 84 -5.13 -6.42 -12.18
N ARG A 85 -4.78 -5.27 -12.79
CA ARG A 85 -5.49 -4.61 -13.88
C ARG A 85 -6.94 -4.20 -13.55
N ASP A 86 -7.32 -4.18 -12.27
CA ASP A 86 -8.62 -3.72 -11.78
C ASP A 86 -8.61 -2.20 -11.53
N LEU A 87 -9.02 -1.45 -12.55
CA LEU A 87 -9.09 0.01 -12.47
C LEU A 87 -10.22 0.55 -11.63
N ARG A 88 -11.31 -0.22 -11.52
CA ARG A 88 -12.44 0.17 -10.68
C ARG A 88 -12.03 0.07 -9.22
N GLY A 89 -11.36 -1.03 -8.83
CA GLY A 89 -10.75 -1.20 -7.53
C GLY A 89 -9.67 -0.15 -7.27
N TYR A 90 -8.81 0.15 -8.25
CA TYR A 90 -7.80 1.19 -8.13
C TYR A 90 -8.43 2.54 -7.78
N ARG A 91 -9.43 2.98 -8.55
CA ARG A 91 -10.18 4.23 -8.30
C ARG A 91 -10.87 4.23 -6.95
N HIS A 92 -11.47 3.10 -6.59
CA HIS A 92 -12.16 2.95 -5.32
C HIS A 92 -11.22 3.22 -4.15
N TRP A 93 -10.05 2.59 -4.15
CA TRP A 93 -9.08 2.72 -3.06
C TRP A 93 -8.39 4.08 -3.03
N LEU A 94 -8.09 4.68 -4.19
CA LEU A 94 -7.63 6.08 -4.24
C LEU A 94 -8.65 7.06 -3.66
N ALA A 95 -9.94 6.89 -3.98
CA ALA A 95 -10.98 7.74 -3.42
C ALA A 95 -11.10 7.57 -1.89
N ARG A 96 -10.89 6.36 -1.38
CA ARG A 96 -10.86 6.08 0.06
C ARG A 96 -9.64 6.70 0.74
N ALA A 97 -8.46 6.59 0.14
CA ALA A 97 -7.25 7.23 0.63
C ALA A 97 -7.39 8.76 0.67
N ALA A 98 -7.88 9.36 -0.42
CA ALA A 98 -8.12 10.80 -0.51
C ALA A 98 -9.10 11.29 0.57
N LYS A 99 -10.15 10.52 0.87
CA LYS A 99 -11.10 10.82 1.96
C LYS A 99 -10.46 10.77 3.36
N LEU A 100 -9.39 10.01 3.54
CA LEU A 100 -8.62 9.99 4.79
C LEU A 100 -7.61 11.14 4.89
N GLY A 101 -7.43 11.94 3.83
CA GLY A 101 -6.49 13.06 3.80
C GLY A 101 -5.22 12.82 2.99
N ASP A 102 -5.13 11.71 2.25
CA ASP A 102 -4.01 11.44 1.36
C ASP A 102 -4.05 12.37 0.13
N VAL A 103 -3.20 13.40 0.17
CA VAL A 103 -3.12 14.45 -0.87
C VAL A 103 -2.62 13.88 -2.20
N ASP A 104 -1.72 12.90 -2.17
CA ASP A 104 -1.20 12.27 -3.38
C ASP A 104 -2.27 11.41 -4.02
N ALA A 105 -3.04 10.65 -3.23
CA ALA A 105 -4.20 9.92 -3.75
C ALA A 105 -5.27 10.87 -4.32
N ALA A 106 -5.49 12.04 -3.71
CA ALA A 106 -6.42 13.03 -4.24
C ALA A 106 -5.94 13.62 -5.58
N ARG A 107 -4.64 13.89 -5.71
CA ARG A 107 -4.01 14.36 -6.96
C ARG A 107 -4.11 13.29 -8.04
N GLU A 108 -3.80 12.05 -7.69
CA GLU A 108 -3.89 10.88 -8.56
C GLU A 108 -5.34 10.64 -9.02
N LEU A 109 -6.33 10.78 -8.13
CA LEU A 109 -7.75 10.67 -8.48
C LEU A 109 -8.21 11.75 -9.48
N LYS A 110 -7.69 12.98 -9.35
CA LYS A 110 -8.00 14.08 -10.28
C LYS A 110 -7.39 13.86 -11.65
N ARG A 111 -6.17 13.34 -11.68
CA ARG A 111 -5.47 13.00 -12.93
C ARG A 111 -6.16 11.78 -13.56
N PHE A 112 -6.51 10.79 -12.73
CA PHE A 112 -6.96 9.45 -13.09
C PHE A 112 -6.30 8.94 -14.37
N GLU A 113 -5.00 9.22 -14.43
CA GLU A 113 -4.14 8.80 -15.51
C GLU A 113 -3.68 7.43 -15.08
N LEU A 114 -4.07 6.42 -15.86
CA LEU A 114 -3.41 5.14 -15.80
C LEU A 114 -1.92 5.43 -15.81
N ARG A 115 -1.20 4.97 -14.78
CA ARG A 115 0.24 5.17 -14.49
C ARG A 115 1.22 4.79 -15.63
N LEU A 116 0.69 4.54 -16.82
CA LEU A 116 1.42 4.13 -18.00
C LEU A 116 1.62 5.37 -18.87
N PRO A 117 2.86 5.61 -19.35
CA PRO A 117 3.10 6.50 -20.48
C PRO A 117 2.09 6.22 -21.60
N HIS A 118 1.66 7.24 -22.34
CA HIS A 118 0.62 7.11 -23.37
C HIS A 118 0.87 5.93 -24.34
N THR A 119 2.14 5.69 -24.69
CA THR A 119 2.59 4.53 -25.48
C THR A 119 2.25 3.19 -24.81
N ASN A 120 2.58 3.02 -23.53
CA ASN A 120 2.30 1.80 -22.77
C ASN A 120 0.81 1.62 -22.47
N ALA A 121 0.07 2.71 -22.30
CA ALA A 121 -1.39 2.67 -22.15
C ALA A 121 -2.05 2.13 -23.42
N ALA A 122 -1.53 2.48 -24.61
CA ALA A 122 -1.99 1.94 -25.88
C ALA A 122 -1.75 0.42 -26.00
N LEU A 123 -0.59 -0.07 -25.55
CA LEU A 123 -0.24 -1.52 -25.59
C LEU A 123 -1.22 -2.41 -24.83
N ILE A 124 -1.86 -1.89 -23.78
CA ILE A 124 -2.86 -2.62 -22.99
C ILE A 124 -4.30 -2.24 -23.32
N GLY A 125 -4.54 -1.59 -24.46
CA GLY A 125 -5.88 -1.22 -24.94
C GLY A 125 -6.53 -0.07 -24.15
N ARG A 126 -5.72 0.77 -23.51
CA ARG A 126 -6.17 1.88 -22.65
C ARG A 126 -5.64 3.24 -23.12
N LYS A 127 -5.50 3.40 -24.44
CA LYS A 127 -5.05 4.63 -25.09
C LYS A 127 -6.04 5.77 -24.79
N ARG A 128 -5.52 6.94 -24.42
CA ARG A 128 -6.28 8.19 -24.24
C ARG A 128 -5.82 9.25 -25.27
N PRO A 129 -6.56 10.32 -25.55
CA PRO A 129 -6.02 11.46 -26.29
C PRO A 129 -4.82 12.08 -25.57
N TYR A 130 -3.82 12.54 -26.33
CA TYR A 130 -2.63 13.20 -25.80
C TYR A 130 -2.99 14.44 -24.98
N ARG A 131 -2.26 14.67 -23.88
CA ARG A 131 -2.34 15.88 -23.06
C ARG A 131 -1.00 16.61 -23.02
N PRO A 132 -0.99 17.93 -22.75
CA PRO A 132 0.25 18.70 -22.59
C PRO A 132 1.20 18.12 -21.52
N SER A 133 0.67 17.45 -20.50
CA SER A 133 1.45 16.80 -19.44
C SER A 133 2.18 15.53 -19.85
N ASP A 134 1.91 14.97 -21.04
CA ASP A 134 2.60 13.77 -21.55
C ASP A 134 3.94 14.11 -22.23
N PHE A 135 4.23 15.40 -22.45
CA PHE A 135 5.41 15.90 -23.15
C PHE A 135 6.38 16.68 -22.23
N ALA A 136 6.09 16.71 -20.93
CA ALA A 136 6.90 17.32 -19.87
C ALA A 136 7.67 16.24 -19.10
#